data_AF-A0A0U5GR97-F1
#
_entry.id   AF-A0A0U5GR97-F1
#
_cell.length_a   1.000
_cell.length_b   1.000
_cell.length_c   1.000
_cell.angle_alpha   90.00
_cell.angle_beta   90.00
_cell.angle_gamma   90.00
#
_symmetry.space_group_name_H-M   'P 1'
#
loop_
_entity.id
_entity.type
_entity.pdbx_description
1 polymer ?
#
loop_
_entity_poly.entity_id
_entity_poly.type
_entity_poly.pdbx_seq_one_letter_code
_entity_poly.pdbx_strand_id
1 'polypeptide(L)'
;MRLLTPRIVMIPKGLADYLMHALQSEFTDTSRPNSALPIFQRKTEIAKYRAERLKGSSLTWTAVACGAFLEAIKDGFFGINPQTKRIKWYGDNGHVVAPFSTLEAVGKATAQVLLHPEETANRVVYISSIDINQKRLAELAKEAVGDD
;
A
#
# COMPACT_ATOMS: atom_id res chain seq x y z
N MET A 1 -2.70 -9.79 28.09
CA MET A 1 -2.76 -8.94 26.87
C MET A 1 -1.39 -8.31 26.67
N ARG A 2 -0.48 -8.97 25.92
CA ARG A 2 0.87 -8.44 25.64
C ARG A 2 0.80 -7.63 24.36
N LEU A 3 0.94 -6.32 24.48
CA LEU A 3 1.16 -5.43 23.35
C LEU A 3 2.45 -5.86 22.65
N LEU A 4 2.33 -6.40 21.44
CA LEU A 4 3.47 -6.64 20.56
C LEU A 4 4.06 -5.27 20.21
N THR A 5 5.19 -4.96 20.84
CA THR A 5 6.02 -3.82 20.46
C THR A 5 6.40 -3.99 18.99
N PRO A 6 6.18 -3.01 18.11
CA PRO A 6 6.60 -3.12 16.72
C PRO A 6 8.13 -3.24 16.71
N ARG A 7 8.63 -4.43 16.34
CA ARG A 7 10.05 -4.66 16.15
C ARG A 7 10.44 -3.97 14.85
N ILE A 8 10.84 -2.71 14.96
CA ILE A 8 11.52 -1.99 13.89
C ILE A 8 12.77 -2.81 13.57
N VAL A 9 12.77 -3.50 12.43
CA VAL A 9 14.02 -3.96 11.83
C VAL A 9 14.74 -2.70 11.40
N MET A 10 15.58 -2.17 12.29
CA MET A 10 16.56 -1.16 11.94
C MET A 10 17.45 -1.79 10.87
N ILE A 11 17.33 -1.32 9.63
CA ILE A 11 18.28 -1.65 8.56
C ILE A 11 19.66 -1.25 9.10
N PRO A 12 20.62 -2.19 9.25
CA PRO A 12 21.93 -1.88 9.79
C PRO A 12 22.59 -0.74 9.01
N LYS A 13 23.35 0.10 9.71
CA LYS A 13 23.96 1.33 9.20
C LYS A 13 24.81 1.16 7.92
N GLY A 14 25.27 -0.06 7.60
CA GLY A 14 26.00 -0.38 6.36
C GLY A 14 25.19 -1.08 5.27
N LEU A 15 23.93 -1.47 5.52
CA LEU A 15 23.05 -2.02 4.49
C LEU A 15 22.32 -0.89 3.73
N ALA A 16 22.21 0.29 4.33
CA ALA A 16 21.72 1.51 3.67
C ALA A 16 22.60 1.94 2.48
N ASP A 17 23.91 1.64 2.54
CA ASP A 17 24.87 1.95 1.47
C ASP A 17 24.82 0.93 0.31
N TYR A 18 24.25 -0.26 0.56
CA TYR A 18 24.08 -1.34 -0.45
C TYR A 18 22.66 -1.42 -1.03
N LEU A 19 21.69 -0.76 -0.39
CA LEU A 19 20.38 -0.56 -0.95
C LEU A 19 20.41 0.73 -1.78
N MET A 20 20.87 0.62 -3.03
CA MET A 20 20.72 1.66 -4.06
C MET A 20 19.25 2.10 -4.25
N HIS A 21 18.32 1.39 -3.62
CA HIS A 21 16.89 1.51 -3.78
C HIS A 21 16.15 1.16 -2.48
N ALA A 22 15.71 2.17 -1.73
CA ALA A 22 14.86 1.95 -0.55
C ALA A 22 13.41 1.69 -0.99
N LEU A 23 13.01 0.42 -1.10
CA LEU A 23 11.60 0.04 -1.25
C LEU A 23 10.87 0.28 0.07
N GLN A 24 10.29 1.46 0.20
CA GLN A 24 9.39 1.70 1.30
C GLN A 24 8.06 1.02 0.97
N SER A 25 7.56 0.18 1.89
CA SER A 25 6.20 -0.36 1.83
C SER A 25 5.23 0.82 1.89
N GLU A 26 4.88 1.39 0.74
CA GLU A 26 4.10 2.61 0.62
C GLU A 26 2.80 2.30 -0.09
N PHE A 27 1.94 1.47 0.50
CA PHE A 27 0.61 1.16 -0.07
C PHE A 27 -0.35 2.37 -0.05
N THR A 28 0.17 3.57 0.23
CA THR A 28 -0.53 4.85 0.25
C THR A 28 0.50 5.96 0.01
N ASP A 29 0.16 6.92 -0.85
CA ASP A 29 0.99 8.09 -1.12
C ASP A 29 0.89 9.12 0.02
N THR A 30 1.99 9.34 0.74
CA THR A 30 2.04 10.25 1.90
C THR A 30 1.88 11.73 1.54
N SER A 31 1.91 12.11 0.26
CA SER A 31 1.62 13.47 -0.18
C SER A 31 0.12 13.78 -0.27
N ARG A 32 -0.74 12.76 -0.17
CA ARG A 32 -2.21 12.89 -0.25
C ARG A 32 -2.83 13.23 1.12
N PRO A 33 -4.05 13.79 1.17
CA PRO A 33 -4.72 14.18 2.43
C PRO A 33 -4.93 13.02 3.42
N ASN A 34 -5.02 11.78 2.93
CA ASN A 34 -5.17 10.61 3.77
C ASN A 34 -3.96 10.39 4.70
N SER A 35 -2.78 10.92 4.40
CA SER A 35 -1.57 10.83 5.23
C SER A 35 -1.73 11.44 6.64
N ALA A 36 -2.77 12.23 6.86
CA ALA A 36 -3.14 12.75 8.17
C ALA A 36 -3.74 11.69 9.12
N LEU A 37 -4.22 10.55 8.60
CA LEU A 37 -4.78 9.50 9.43
C LEU A 37 -3.69 8.88 10.32
N PRO A 38 -3.99 8.58 11.61
CA PRO A 38 -3.00 8.04 12.55
C PRO A 38 -2.23 6.82 12.04
N ILE A 39 -2.89 5.94 11.28
CA ILE A 39 -2.27 4.74 10.70
C ILE A 39 -1.15 5.03 9.69
N PHE A 40 -1.11 6.23 9.12
CA PHE A 40 -0.10 6.64 8.14
C PHE A 40 0.97 7.57 8.70
N GLN A 41 0.85 8.05 9.94
CA GLN A 41 1.80 9.00 10.54
C GLN A 41 3.25 8.51 10.45
N ARG A 42 3.48 7.23 10.76
CA ARG A 42 4.82 6.64 10.68
C ARG A 42 5.39 6.65 9.27
N LYS A 43 4.57 6.45 8.24
CA LYS A 43 5.00 6.51 6.83
C LYS A 43 5.39 7.94 6.44
N THR A 44 4.58 8.91 6.86
CA THR A 44 4.84 10.33 6.65
C THR A 44 6.16 10.78 7.29
N GLU A 45 6.45 10.30 8.50
CA GLU A 45 7.74 10.55 9.17
C GLU A 45 8.92 9.96 8.39
N ILE A 46 8.79 8.72 7.91
CA ILE A 46 9.85 8.07 7.13
C ILE A 46 10.05 8.80 5.79
N ALA A 47 8.98 9.25 5.13
CA ALA A 47 9.09 10.02 3.90
C ALA A 47 9.85 11.35 4.11
N LYS A 48 9.58 12.06 5.22
CA LYS A 48 10.32 13.27 5.61
C LYS A 48 11.79 12.95 5.91
N TYR A 49 12.05 11.93 6.73
CA TYR A 49 13.40 11.49 7.06
C TYR A 49 14.21 11.10 5.81
N ARG A 50 13.59 10.39 4.86
CA ARG A 50 14.18 10.02 3.57
C ARG A 50 14.56 11.26 2.77
N ALA A 51 13.65 12.23 2.63
CA ALA A 51 13.92 13.47 1.90
C ALA A 51 15.10 14.25 2.50
N GLU A 52 15.19 14.31 3.84
CA GLU A 52 16.31 14.96 4.53
C GLU A 52 17.64 14.21 4.31
N ARG A 53 17.64 12.88 4.37
CA ARG A 53 18.86 12.07 4.23
C ARG A 53 19.38 11.98 2.80
N LEU A 54 18.51 12.07 1.81
CA LEU A 54 18.90 12.02 0.40
C LEU A 54 19.32 13.38 -0.15
N LYS A 55 19.15 14.46 0.63
CA LYS A 55 19.58 15.79 0.21
C LYS A 55 21.09 15.83 -0.02
N GLY A 56 21.51 16.02 -1.27
CA GLY A 56 22.92 16.05 -1.66
C GLY A 56 23.59 14.66 -1.76
N SER A 57 22.82 13.58 -1.63
CA SER A 57 23.28 12.21 -1.84
C SER A 57 23.14 11.79 -3.30
N SER A 58 23.96 10.84 -3.76
CA SER A 58 23.77 10.13 -5.04
C SER A 58 22.77 8.98 -4.95
N LEU A 59 22.31 8.63 -3.76
CA LEU A 59 21.32 7.58 -3.54
C LEU A 59 19.96 7.98 -4.13
N THR A 60 19.28 7.02 -4.73
CA THR A 60 17.93 7.19 -5.29
C THR A 60 16.88 6.44 -4.47
N TRP A 61 15.62 6.82 -4.62
CA TRP A 61 14.51 6.13 -3.96
C TRP A 61 13.33 5.91 -4.89
N THR A 62 12.54 4.88 -4.61
CA THR A 62 11.21 4.71 -5.20
C THR A 62 10.24 4.25 -4.14
N ALA A 63 9.04 4.83 -4.14
CA ALA A 63 7.92 4.34 -3.34
C ALA A 63 6.90 3.66 -4.25
N VAL A 64 6.46 2.46 -3.91
CA VAL A 64 5.44 1.73 -4.69
C VAL A 64 4.08 1.89 -4.03
N ALA A 65 3.22 2.71 -4.65
CA ALA A 65 1.85 3.00 -4.21
C ALA A 65 0.83 2.13 -4.93
N CYS A 66 0.34 1.09 -4.24
CA CYS A 66 -0.50 0.05 -4.85
C CYS A 66 -1.98 0.07 -4.47
N GLY A 67 -2.42 1.02 -3.65
CA GLY A 67 -3.75 0.98 -3.05
C GLY A 67 -3.94 -0.21 -2.10
N ALA A 68 -5.17 -0.69 -1.96
CA ALA A 68 -5.50 -1.77 -1.03
C ALA A 68 -5.34 -3.16 -1.65
N PHE A 69 -4.96 -4.16 -0.84
CA PHE A 69 -4.84 -5.55 -1.29
C PHE A 69 -6.20 -6.24 -1.37
N LEU A 70 -6.54 -6.77 -2.54
CA LEU A 70 -7.82 -7.48 -2.76
C LEU A 70 -8.00 -8.67 -1.81
N GLU A 71 -6.92 -9.35 -1.44
CA GLU A 71 -6.93 -10.51 -0.57
C GLU A 71 -7.47 -10.21 0.83
N ALA A 72 -7.40 -8.94 1.28
CA ALA A 72 -7.94 -8.49 2.57
C ALA A 72 -9.48 -8.57 2.63
N ILE A 73 -10.16 -8.80 1.50
CA ILE A 73 -11.61 -9.05 1.49
C ILE A 73 -11.99 -10.30 2.29
N LYS A 74 -11.10 -11.29 2.36
CA LYS A 74 -11.31 -12.53 3.12
C LYS A 74 -11.49 -12.26 4.62
N ASP A 75 -10.90 -11.19 5.11
CA ASP A 75 -10.94 -10.80 6.53
C ASP A 75 -12.03 -9.75 6.83
N GLY A 76 -12.84 -9.38 5.84
CA GLY A 76 -13.87 -8.36 6.01
C GLY A 76 -13.35 -6.91 5.98
N PHE A 77 -12.09 -6.70 5.58
CA PHE A 77 -11.39 -5.41 5.72
C PHE A 77 -12.12 -4.25 4.99
N PHE A 78 -12.75 -4.55 3.86
CA PHE A 78 -13.49 -3.58 3.06
C PHE A 78 -14.95 -3.44 3.49
N GLY A 79 -15.31 -3.85 4.71
CA GLY A 79 -16.69 -3.86 5.18
C GLY A 79 -17.56 -4.90 4.49
N ILE A 80 -17.02 -5.69 3.55
CA ILE A 80 -17.67 -6.81 2.89
C ILE A 80 -17.16 -8.06 3.61
N ASN A 81 -18.02 -8.72 4.38
CA ASN A 81 -17.66 -9.93 5.11
C ASN A 81 -18.26 -11.16 4.39
N PRO A 82 -17.44 -11.95 3.68
CA PRO A 82 -17.93 -13.11 2.91
C PRO A 82 -18.55 -14.20 3.79
N GLN A 83 -18.08 -14.36 5.03
CA GLN A 83 -18.52 -15.42 5.93
C GLN A 83 -19.92 -15.16 6.51
N THR A 84 -20.21 -13.90 6.84
CA THR A 84 -21.49 -13.47 7.42
C THR A 84 -22.43 -12.89 6.38
N LYS A 85 -21.97 -12.72 5.14
CA LYS A 85 -22.71 -12.13 4.01
C LYS A 85 -23.25 -10.74 4.33
N ARG A 86 -22.51 -9.97 5.14
CA ARG A 86 -22.85 -8.61 5.54
C ARG A 86 -21.95 -7.60 4.85
N ILE A 87 -22.55 -6.49 4.45
CA ILE A 87 -21.84 -5.35 3.87
C ILE A 87 -22.07 -4.14 4.76
N LYS A 88 -20.97 -3.49 5.14
CA LYS A 88 -20.91 -2.18 5.79
C LYS A 88 -20.37 -1.18 4.78
N TRP A 89 -21.22 -0.25 4.35
CA TRP A 89 -20.85 0.78 3.39
C TRP A 89 -19.98 1.86 4.04
N TYR A 90 -18.95 2.31 3.31
CA TYR A 90 -18.04 3.39 3.72
C TYR A 90 -18.11 4.57 2.75
N GLY A 91 -17.68 5.75 3.23
CA GLY A 91 -17.65 6.97 2.44
C GLY A 91 -19.05 7.37 1.94
N ASP A 92 -19.12 7.78 0.67
CA ASP A 92 -20.36 8.08 -0.04
C ASP A 92 -21.12 6.79 -0.39
N ASN A 93 -21.61 6.08 0.64
CA ASN A 93 -22.38 4.84 0.52
C ASN A 93 -21.77 3.80 -0.45
N GLY A 94 -20.45 3.65 -0.44
CA GLY A 94 -19.71 2.72 -1.29
C GLY A 94 -19.50 3.15 -2.75
N HIS A 95 -19.78 4.41 -3.12
CA HIS A 95 -19.60 4.93 -4.49
C HIS A 95 -18.20 5.48 -4.78
N VAL A 96 -17.37 5.70 -3.76
CA VAL A 96 -16.00 6.20 -3.94
C VAL A 96 -15.14 5.14 -4.62
N VAL A 97 -14.57 5.50 -5.77
CA VAL A 97 -13.60 4.66 -6.50
C VAL A 97 -12.26 4.70 -5.76
N ALA A 98 -11.64 3.52 -5.60
CA ALA A 98 -10.33 3.37 -5.01
C ALA A 98 -9.49 2.35 -5.82
N PRO A 99 -8.15 2.49 -5.81
CA PRO A 99 -7.26 1.50 -6.42
C PRO A 99 -7.12 0.26 -5.53
N PHE A 100 -7.19 -0.90 -6.17
CA PHE A 100 -6.99 -2.20 -5.55
C PHE A 100 -5.95 -3.01 -6.35
N SER A 101 -5.09 -3.71 -5.63
CA SER A 101 -4.08 -4.57 -6.23
C SER A 101 -4.14 -5.99 -5.66
N THR A 102 -3.79 -6.98 -6.48
CA THR A 102 -3.43 -8.31 -5.95
C THR A 102 -2.01 -8.27 -5.38
N LEU A 103 -1.72 -9.14 -4.41
CA LEU A 103 -0.36 -9.30 -3.90
C LEU A 103 0.61 -9.73 -5.00
N GLU A 104 0.15 -10.51 -5.97
CA GLU A 104 0.94 -10.93 -7.14
C GLU A 104 1.36 -9.74 -7.99
N ALA A 105 0.42 -8.83 -8.33
CA ALA A 105 0.72 -7.63 -9.12
C ALA A 105 1.72 -6.72 -8.39
N VAL A 106 1.58 -6.60 -7.06
CA VAL A 106 2.49 -5.81 -6.23
C VAL A 106 3.88 -6.41 -6.19
N GLY A 107 3.99 -7.73 -6.04
CA GLY A 107 5.26 -8.45 -6.08
C GLY A 107 5.98 -8.28 -7.42
N LYS A 108 5.25 -8.44 -8.53
CA LYS A 108 5.78 -8.24 -9.89
C LYS A 108 6.26 -6.80 -10.11
N ALA A 109 5.45 -5.81 -9.75
CA ALA A 109 5.83 -4.41 -9.91
C ALA A 109 7.04 -4.03 -9.05
N THR A 110 7.08 -4.53 -7.81
CA THR A 110 8.22 -4.32 -6.90
C THR A 110 9.50 -4.91 -7.48
N ALA A 111 9.44 -6.12 -8.05
CA ALA A 111 10.58 -6.72 -8.72
C ALA A 111 11.02 -5.91 -9.95
N GLN A 112 10.09 -5.43 -10.77
CA GLN A 112 10.40 -4.60 -11.94
C GLN A 112 11.06 -3.27 -11.56
N VAL A 113 10.58 -2.63 -10.49
CA VAL A 113 11.17 -1.42 -9.92
C VAL A 113 12.62 -1.64 -9.47
N LEU A 114 12.92 -2.79 -8.87
CA LEU A 114 14.29 -3.14 -8.47
C LEU A 114 15.20 -3.49 -9.66
N LEU A 115 14.63 -4.07 -10.73
CA LEU A 115 15.37 -4.41 -11.94
C LEU A 115 15.64 -3.18 -12.82
N HIS A 116 14.83 -2.13 -12.71
CA HIS A 116 14.92 -0.90 -13.51
C HIS A 116 14.98 0.36 -12.60
N PRO A 117 15.95 0.46 -11.67
CA PRO A 117 15.94 1.50 -10.64
C PRO A 117 16.13 2.92 -11.19
N GLU A 118 16.81 3.08 -12.33
CA GLU A 118 16.99 4.38 -12.99
C GLU A 118 15.66 4.93 -13.53
N GLU A 119 14.81 4.04 -14.06
CA GLU A 119 13.51 4.41 -14.64
C GLU A 119 12.51 4.90 -13.59
N THR A 120 12.71 4.53 -12.33
CA THR A 120 11.81 4.87 -11.22
C THR A 120 12.49 5.74 -10.17
N ALA A 121 13.68 6.26 -10.45
CA ALA A 121 14.44 7.06 -9.51
C ALA A 121 13.64 8.28 -9.02
N ASN A 122 13.72 8.50 -7.70
CA ASN A 122 13.24 9.64 -6.95
C ASN A 122 11.74 9.97 -7.12
N ARG A 123 10.90 8.94 -7.30
CA ARG A 123 9.46 9.14 -7.51
C ARG A 123 8.60 8.09 -6.81
N VAL A 124 7.31 8.40 -6.72
CA VAL A 124 6.27 7.42 -6.39
C VAL A 124 5.84 6.73 -7.69
N VAL A 125 5.82 5.40 -7.69
CA VAL A 125 5.27 4.58 -8.78
C VAL A 125 3.90 4.08 -8.31
N TYR A 126 2.86 4.49 -9.03
CA TYR A 126 1.50 4.06 -8.76
C TYR A 126 1.20 2.79 -9.55
N ILE A 127 0.67 1.79 -8.86
CA ILE A 127 0.21 0.55 -9.47
C ILE A 127 -1.20 0.25 -8.99
N SER A 128 -1.99 -0.38 -9.84
CA SER A 128 -3.31 -0.88 -9.50
C SER A 128 -3.61 -2.07 -10.40
N SER A 129 -4.24 -3.11 -9.85
CA SER A 129 -4.82 -4.17 -10.66
C SER A 129 -6.19 -3.77 -11.19
N ILE A 130 -6.96 -3.03 -10.39
CA ILE A 130 -8.31 -2.59 -10.71
C ILE A 130 -8.70 -1.35 -9.90
N ASP A 131 -9.34 -0.39 -10.56
CA ASP A 131 -9.89 0.81 -9.92
C ASP A 131 -11.42 0.69 -9.92
N ILE A 132 -12.00 0.39 -8.76
CA ILE A 132 -13.44 0.18 -8.60
C ILE A 132 -13.93 0.80 -7.29
N ASN A 133 -15.24 0.94 -7.15
CA ASN A 133 -15.86 1.34 -5.89
C ASN A 133 -16.28 0.11 -5.05
N GLN A 134 -16.62 0.36 -3.78
CA GLN A 134 -17.00 -0.70 -2.84
C GLN A 134 -18.23 -1.49 -3.30
N LYS A 135 -19.18 -0.84 -3.99
CA LYS A 135 -20.36 -1.52 -4.55
C LYS A 135 -19.97 -2.56 -5.59
N ARG A 136 -19.13 -2.19 -6.55
CA ARG A 136 -18.62 -3.12 -7.56
C ARG A 136 -17.80 -4.24 -6.92
N LEU A 137 -17.00 -3.92 -5.90
CA LEU A 137 -16.26 -4.94 -5.15
C LEU A 137 -17.21 -5.92 -4.43
N ALA A 138 -18.32 -5.43 -3.88
CA ALA A 138 -19.32 -6.27 -3.23
C ALA A 138 -20.08 -7.17 -4.22
N GLU A 139 -20.36 -6.69 -5.43
CA GLU A 139 -20.92 -7.51 -6.52
C GLU A 139 -19.97 -8.66 -6.87
N LEU A 140 -18.69 -8.35 -7.11
CA LEU A 140 -17.66 -9.37 -7.40
C LEU A 140 -17.52 -10.38 -6.25
N ALA A 141 -17.64 -9.91 -4.99
CA ALA A 141 -17.59 -10.79 -3.83
C ALA A 141 -18.79 -11.74 -3.78
N LYS A 142 -20.00 -11.26 -4.11
CA LYS A 142 -21.20 -12.10 -4.20
C LYS A 142 -21.08 -13.15 -5.29
N GLU A 143 -20.65 -12.74 -6.49
CA GLU A 143 -20.39 -13.66 -7.62
C GLU A 143 -19.40 -14.78 -7.22
N ALA A 144 -18.40 -14.46 -6.39
CA ALA A 144 -17.39 -15.42 -5.95
C ALA A 144 -17.86 -16.40 -4.87
N VAL A 145 -18.86 -16.04 -4.04
CA VAL A 145 -19.32 -16.88 -2.92
C VAL A 145 -20.67 -17.57 -3.16
N GLY A 146 -21.41 -17.17 -4.20
CA GLY A 146 -22.75 -17.67 -4.51
C GLY A 146 -23.87 -16.90 -3.80
N ASP A 147 -25.12 -17.16 -4.23
CA ASP A 147 -26.30 -16.33 -3.92
C ASP A 147 -27.06 -16.66 -2.62
N ASP A 148 -26.61 -17.64 -1.83
CA ASP A 148 -27.22 -17.90 -0.52
C ASP A 148 -26.70 -16.94 0.55
#